data_AF-A0A382UKH3-F1
#
_entry.id   AF-A0A382UKH3-F1
#
_cell.length_a   1.000
_cell.length_b   1.000
_cell.length_c   1.000
_cell.angle_alpha   90.00
_cell.angle_beta   90.00
_cell.angle_gamma   90.00
#
_symmetry.space_group_name_H-M   'P 1'
#
loop_
_entity.id
_entity.type
_entity.pdbx_description
1 polymer ?
#
loop_
_entity_poly.entity_id
_entity_poly.type
_entity_poly.pdbx_seq_one_letter_code
_entity_poly.pdbx_strand_id
1 'polypeptide(L)'
;GIESVSPDDSSSPVIVLGDSHTLIFHEGGDMLMTRAGAVDHLQEKIGFKVFLAASRGSSSQALRQIYKGPEFWKGKKVLVWLSSVRELTQERRWLKLPRLPR
;
A
#
# COMPACT_ATOMS: atom_id res chain seq x y z
N GLY A 1 -16.97 4.62 19.74
CA GLY A 1 -16.69 4.05 18.41
C GLY A 1 -15.22 4.24 18.13
N ILE A 2 -14.52 3.23 17.64
CA ILE A 2 -13.08 3.32 17.34
C ILE A 2 -12.92 4.19 16.08
N GLU A 3 -12.20 5.30 16.20
CA GLU A 3 -11.92 6.18 15.06
C GLU A 3 -11.11 5.43 13.99
N SER A 4 -11.44 5.66 12.72
CA SER A 4 -10.68 5.12 11.59
C SER A 4 -9.31 5.77 11.52
N VAL A 5 -8.30 4.92 11.42
CA VAL A 5 -6.91 5.31 11.27
C VAL A 5 -6.61 5.43 9.77
N SER A 6 -6.56 6.67 9.24
CA SER A 6 -6.17 6.92 7.83
C SER A 6 -4.74 6.41 7.58
N PRO A 7 -4.50 5.57 6.56
CA PRO A 7 -3.22 4.89 6.33
C PRO A 7 -2.18 5.71 5.54
N ASP A 8 -2.21 7.05 5.64
CA ASP A 8 -1.37 7.93 4.81
C ASP A 8 -0.25 8.59 5.59
N ASP A 9 0.31 7.89 6.59
CA ASP A 9 1.43 8.43 7.36
C ASP A 9 2.73 8.34 6.55
N SER A 10 3.01 9.41 5.80
CA SER A 10 4.25 9.54 5.03
C SER A 10 5.54 9.48 5.86
N SER A 11 5.47 9.63 7.19
CA SER A 11 6.62 9.48 8.10
C SER A 11 6.80 8.04 8.57
N SER A 12 5.79 7.17 8.38
CA SER A 12 5.81 5.78 8.81
C SER A 12 7.06 5.05 8.31
N PRO A 13 7.70 4.19 9.13
CA PRO A 13 8.80 3.36 8.68
C PRO A 13 8.36 2.17 7.81
N VAL A 14 7.05 1.92 7.68
CA VAL A 14 6.49 0.78 6.94
C VAL A 14 5.62 1.27 5.79
N ILE A 15 5.90 0.77 4.59
CA ILE A 15 5.05 0.92 3.41
C ILE A 15 4.31 -0.38 3.18
N VAL A 16 3.01 -0.32 2.91
CA VAL A 16 2.26 -1.44 2.34
C VAL A 16 1.93 -1.11 0.89
N LEU A 17 2.49 -1.86 -0.05
CA LEU A 17 2.22 -1.72 -1.49
C LEU A 17 1.22 -2.78 -1.92
N GLY A 18 0.19 -2.43 -2.70
CA GLY A 18 -0.74 -3.46 -3.19
C GLY A 18 -1.74 -3.02 -4.25
N ASP A 19 -2.66 -3.93 -4.55
CA ASP A 19 -3.74 -3.73 -5.52
C ASP A 19 -5.11 -3.59 -4.83
N SER A 20 -6.21 -3.76 -5.57
CA SER A 20 -7.57 -3.71 -4.99
C SER A 20 -7.81 -4.74 -3.87
N HIS A 21 -7.11 -5.87 -3.83
CA HIS A 21 -7.27 -6.86 -2.76
C HIS A 21 -6.76 -6.33 -1.42
N THR A 22 -5.78 -5.43 -1.43
CA THR A 22 -5.28 -4.76 -0.24
C THR A 22 -6.28 -3.76 0.33
N LEU A 23 -7.25 -3.33 -0.49
CA LEU A 23 -8.30 -2.37 -0.12
C LEU A 23 -9.58 -3.03 0.38
N ILE A 24 -9.75 -4.35 0.17
CA ILE A 24 -10.90 -5.11 0.66
C ILE A 24 -10.98 -5.00 2.19
N PHE A 25 -12.17 -4.69 2.68
CA PHE A 25 -12.49 -4.42 4.09
C PHE A 25 -11.77 -3.22 4.72
N HIS A 26 -11.04 -2.43 3.92
CA HIS A 26 -10.34 -1.23 4.34
C HIS A 26 -11.00 0.05 3.81
N GLU A 27 -11.20 0.15 2.48
CA GLU A 27 -11.71 1.37 1.82
C GLU A 27 -13.25 1.53 1.92
N GLY A 28 -13.99 0.44 2.16
CA GLY A 28 -15.44 0.44 2.18
C GLY A 28 -16.08 0.55 0.78
N GLY A 29 -17.40 0.77 0.73
CA GLY A 29 -18.13 0.88 -0.54
C GLY A 29 -18.11 -0.43 -1.33
N ASP A 30 -17.59 -0.41 -2.56
CA ASP A 30 -17.40 -1.61 -3.37
C ASP A 30 -16.22 -2.48 -2.92
N MET A 31 -15.43 -2.00 -1.95
CA MET A 31 -14.45 -2.79 -1.19
C MET A 31 -15.05 -3.38 0.10
N LEU A 32 -16.37 -3.47 0.19
CA LEU A 32 -17.16 -4.08 1.27
C LEU A 32 -17.21 -3.24 2.56
N MET A 33 -16.81 -3.82 3.70
CA MET A 33 -16.79 -3.16 5.00
C MET A 33 -15.53 -2.27 5.15
N THR A 34 -15.41 -1.62 6.29
CA THR A 34 -14.21 -0.85 6.68
C THR A 34 -13.63 -1.41 7.96
N ARG A 35 -12.33 -1.16 8.22
CA ARG A 35 -11.64 -1.46 9.48
C ARG A 35 -11.44 -2.96 9.78
N ALA A 36 -11.52 -3.82 8.77
CA ALA A 36 -11.28 -5.26 8.91
C ALA A 36 -10.38 -5.80 7.78
N GLY A 37 -9.71 -4.90 7.04
CA GLY A 37 -8.79 -5.27 5.98
C GLY A 37 -7.44 -5.73 6.50
N ALA A 38 -6.65 -6.34 5.61
CA ALA A 38 -5.30 -6.80 5.95
C ALA A 38 -4.41 -5.68 6.51
N VAL A 39 -4.56 -4.46 5.98
CA VAL A 39 -3.84 -3.27 6.44
C VAL A 39 -4.29 -2.84 7.84
N ASP A 40 -5.58 -2.92 8.13
CA ASP A 40 -6.13 -2.55 9.44
C ASP A 40 -5.60 -3.49 10.53
N HIS A 41 -5.64 -4.80 10.29
CA HIS A 41 -5.08 -5.81 11.20
C HIS A 41 -3.57 -5.68 11.35
N LEU A 42 -2.84 -5.34 10.29
CA LEU A 42 -1.41 -5.09 10.38
C LEU A 42 -1.10 -3.90 11.29
N GLN A 43 -1.80 -2.77 11.09
CA GLN A 43 -1.61 -1.56 11.89
C GLN A 43 -1.96 -1.78 13.36
N GLU A 44 -3.04 -2.51 13.64
CA GLU A 44 -3.43 -2.90 15.00
C GLU A 44 -2.31 -3.71 15.67
N LYS A 45 -1.76 -4.70 14.96
CA LYS A 45 -0.71 -5.58 15.49
C LYS A 45 0.65 -4.91 15.70
N ILE A 46 1.04 -3.97 14.83
CA ILE A 46 2.33 -3.26 14.95
C ILE A 46 2.23 -2.01 15.83
N GLY A 47 1.02 -1.55 16.15
CA GLY A 47 0.77 -0.42 17.05
C GLY A 47 1.01 0.96 16.45
N PHE A 48 1.20 1.08 15.13
CA PHE A 48 1.36 2.36 14.44
C PHE A 48 0.83 2.33 13.01
N LYS A 49 0.63 3.52 12.43
CA LYS A 49 0.10 3.69 11.06
C LYS A 49 1.13 3.32 10.02
N VAL A 50 0.73 2.58 8.99
CA VAL A 50 1.57 2.36 7.80
C VAL A 50 1.38 3.48 6.80
N PHE A 51 2.25 3.56 5.79
CA PHE A 51 1.98 4.26 4.54
C PHE A 51 1.40 3.26 3.54
N LEU A 52 0.10 3.34 3.25
CA LEU A 52 -0.56 2.48 2.27
C LEU A 52 -0.43 3.08 0.86
N ALA A 53 0.30 2.37 0.01
CA ALA A 53 0.36 2.62 -1.42
C ALA A 53 -0.43 1.55 -2.16
N ALA A 54 -1.68 1.84 -2.52
CA ALA A 54 -2.53 0.87 -3.21
C ALA A 54 -3.25 1.48 -4.41
N SER A 55 -3.43 0.68 -5.45
CA SER A 55 -4.11 1.07 -6.67
C SER A 55 -5.06 -0.04 -7.09
N ARG A 56 -6.29 0.31 -7.45
CA ARG A 56 -7.23 -0.68 -7.98
C ARG A 56 -6.67 -1.26 -9.29
N GLY A 57 -6.82 -2.57 -9.47
CA GLY A 57 -6.30 -3.29 -10.64
C GLY A 57 -4.95 -3.96 -10.39
N SER A 58 -3.85 -3.20 -10.48
CA SER A 58 -2.48 -3.72 -10.39
C SER A 58 -1.64 -2.95 -9.37
N SER A 59 -0.89 -3.70 -8.55
CA SER A 59 0.01 -3.14 -7.54
C SER A 59 1.20 -2.40 -8.15
N SER A 60 1.57 -2.71 -9.39
CA SER A 60 2.58 -1.96 -10.13
C SER A 60 2.18 -0.49 -10.33
N GLN A 61 0.89 -0.19 -10.46
CA GLN A 61 0.42 1.20 -10.61
C GLN A 61 0.56 2.00 -9.31
N ALA A 62 0.46 1.33 -8.16
CA ALA A 62 0.68 1.94 -6.85
C ALA A 62 2.13 2.39 -6.64
N LEU A 63 3.09 1.90 -7.44
CA LEU A 63 4.49 2.37 -7.40
C LEU A 63 4.61 3.89 -7.59
N ARG A 64 3.69 4.54 -8.34
CA ARG A 64 3.70 6.01 -8.49
C ARG A 64 3.58 6.75 -7.16
N GLN A 65 2.92 6.15 -6.18
CA GLN A 65 2.69 6.74 -4.87
C GLN A 65 3.96 6.70 -3.99
N ILE A 66 4.92 5.82 -4.31
CA ILE A 66 6.19 5.68 -3.58
C ILE A 66 7.42 6.01 -4.41
N TYR A 67 7.25 6.26 -5.71
CA TYR A 67 8.30 6.74 -6.60
C TYR A 67 8.59 8.22 -6.35
N LYS A 68 9.18 8.48 -5.19
CA LYS A 68 9.51 9.80 -4.66
C LYS A 68 11.02 9.89 -4.39
N GLY A 69 11.51 11.12 -4.20
CA GLY A 69 12.92 11.38 -3.96
C GLY A 69 13.45 10.84 -2.62
N PRO A 70 14.78 10.96 -2.37
CA PRO A 70 15.45 10.39 -1.20
C PRO A 70 14.83 10.76 0.14
N GLU A 71 14.30 11.98 0.27
CA GLU A 71 13.67 12.45 1.51
C GLU A 71 12.42 11.65 1.89
N PHE A 72 11.64 11.16 0.93
CA PHE A 72 10.49 10.28 1.24
C PHE A 72 10.95 8.93 1.79
N TRP A 73 12.03 8.40 1.24
CA TRP A 73 12.61 7.11 1.63
C TRP A 73 13.39 7.19 2.94
N LYS A 74 13.77 8.39 3.37
CA LYS A 74 14.40 8.62 4.66
C LYS A 74 13.51 8.08 5.80
N GLY A 75 14.05 7.18 6.59
CA GLY A 75 13.35 6.55 7.71
C GLY A 75 12.43 5.38 7.34
N LYS A 76 12.22 5.09 6.04
CA LYS A 76 11.52 3.87 5.59
C LYS A 76 12.42 2.67 5.86
N LYS A 77 11.88 1.65 6.53
CA LYS A 77 12.60 0.44 6.95
C LYS A 77 12.11 -0.81 6.22
N VAL A 78 10.80 -0.89 5.93
CA VAL A 78 10.18 -2.08 5.34
C VAL A 78 9.17 -1.67 4.27
N LEU A 79 9.19 -2.39 3.14
CA LEU A 79 8.12 -2.39 2.15
C LEU A 79 7.48 -3.79 2.14
N VAL A 80 6.21 -3.85 2.51
CA VAL A 80 5.38 -5.06 2.43
C VAL A 80 4.61 -4.99 1.14
N TRP A 81 4.91 -5.88 0.19
CA TRP A 81 4.17 -5.97 -1.06
C TRP A 81 3.08 -7.05 -0.94
N LEU A 82 1.82 -6.61 -0.83
CA LEU A 82 0.65 -7.47 -0.80
C LEU A 82 0.04 -7.51 -2.20
N SER A 83 0.13 -8.68 -2.85
CA SER A 83 -0.39 -8.86 -4.19
C SER A 83 -0.84 -10.30 -4.41
N SER A 84 -1.82 -10.48 -5.29
CA SER A 84 -2.26 -11.80 -5.71
C SER A 84 -1.28 -12.40 -6.73
N VAL A 85 -1.30 -13.74 -6.87
CA VAL A 85 -0.50 -14.43 -7.91
C VAL A 85 -0.80 -13.92 -9.33
N ARG A 86 -1.98 -13.32 -9.55
CA ARG A 86 -2.40 -12.72 -10.82
C ARG A 86 -1.44 -11.61 -11.26
N GLU A 87 -0.90 -10.83 -10.32
CA GLU A 87 0.05 -9.75 -10.63
C GLU A 87 1.33 -10.29 -11.29
N LEU A 88 1.77 -11.49 -10.93
CA LEU A 88 2.97 -12.11 -11.50
C LEU A 88 2.68 -12.91 -12.78
N THR A 89 1.46 -13.45 -12.92
CA THR A 89 1.15 -14.46 -13.94
C THR A 89 0.28 -13.94 -15.09
N GLN A 90 -0.57 -12.95 -14.84
CA GLN A 90 -1.55 -12.48 -15.83
C GLN A 90 -1.45 -10.98 -16.09
N GLU A 91 -0.86 -10.20 -15.19
CA GLU A 91 -0.64 -8.79 -15.45
C GLU A 91 0.38 -8.62 -16.58
N ARG A 92 -0.07 -8.01 -17.69
CA ARG A 92 0.74 -7.90 -18.91
C ARG A 92 1.49 -6.57 -18.99
N ARG A 93 1.15 -5.60 -18.14
CA ARG A 93 1.69 -4.25 -18.21
C ARG A 93 2.06 -3.71 -16.84
N TRP A 94 3.11 -4.27 -16.26
CA TRP A 94 3.74 -3.64 -15.11
C TRP A 94 4.17 -2.23 -15.46
N LEU A 95 3.82 -1.30 -14.58
CA LEU A 95 4.30 0.06 -14.70
C LEU A 95 5.83 0.07 -14.72
N LYS A 96 6.39 0.63 -15.79
CA LYS A 96 7.82 0.87 -15.91
C LYS A 96 8.08 2.32 -15.53
N LEU A 97 8.82 2.52 -14.45
CA LEU A 97 9.28 3.83 -14.04
C LEU A 97 10.75 4.01 -14.44
N PRO A 98 11.18 5.22 -14.84
CA PRO A 98 12.58 5.48 -15.10
C PRO A 98 13.41 5.21 -13.83
N ARG A 99 14.73 5.05 -13.96
CA ARG A 99 15.60 5.08 -12.78
C ARG A 99 15.67 6.51 -12.25
N LEU A 100 15.47 6.70 -10.95
CA LEU A 100 15.81 7.97 -10.31
C LEU A 100 17.33 8.18 -10.40
N PRO A 101 17.80 9.43 -10.61
CA PRO A 101 19.23 9.75 -10.48
C PRO A 101 19.76 9.30 -9.12
N ARG A 102 20.98 8.77 -9.09
CA ARG A 102 21.66 8.41 -7.84
C ARG A 102 22.06 9.66 -7.05
#